data_AF-A0A848HP26-F1
#
_entry.id   AF-A0A848HP26-F1
#
_cell.length_a   1.000
_cell.length_b   1.000
_cell.length_c   1.000
_cell.angle_alpha   90.00
_cell.angle_beta   90.00
_cell.angle_gamma   90.00
#
_symmetry.space_group_name_H-M   'P 1'
#
loop_
_entity.id
_entity.type
_entity.pdbx_description
1 polymer ?
#
loop_
_entity_poly.entity_id
_entity_poly.type
_entity_poly.pdbx_seq_one_letter_code
_entity_poly.pdbx_strand_id
1 'polypeptide(L)' 'MRPARRIAAAALCALLGGCLEVDQYPVWIKGDIAGKPDNLPYQARFHNDKLAWAAAIQDRTLKQNEYLRAKP' A
#
# COMPACT_ATOMS: atom_id res chain seq x y z
N MET A 1 20.27 -17.17 -38.57
CA MET A 1 20.06 -16.00 -37.66
C MET A 1 18.81 -16.08 -36.79
N ARG A 2 17.69 -16.67 -37.24
CA ARG A 2 16.43 -16.75 -36.47
C ARG A 2 16.48 -17.51 -35.13
N PRO A 3 17.21 -18.65 -34.97
CA PRO A 3 17.21 -19.39 -33.71
C PRO A 3 18.03 -18.69 -32.61
N ALA A 4 19.17 -18.09 -32.97
CA ALA A 4 20.01 -17.35 -32.03
C ALA A 4 19.27 -16.16 -31.37
N ARG A 5 18.44 -15.46 -32.15
CA ARG A 5 17.63 -14.33 -31.65
C ARG A 5 16.53 -14.79 -30.68
N ARG A 6 15.96 -15.98 -30.89
CA ARG A 6 14.97 -16.59 -29.98
C ARG A 6 15.62 -17.05 -28.67
N ILE A 7 16.80 -17.63 -28.75
CA ILE A 7 17.58 -18.05 -27.58
C ILE A 7 17.98 -16.83 -26.73
N ALA A 8 18.48 -15.77 -27.37
CA ALA A 8 18.85 -14.54 -26.68
C ALA A 8 17.65 -13.87 -25.99
N ALA A 9 16.47 -13.86 -26.64
CA ALA A 9 15.25 -13.32 -26.03
C ALA A 9 14.78 -14.15 -24.83
N ALA A 10 14.84 -15.48 -24.92
CA ALA A 10 14.48 -16.37 -23.81
C ALA A 10 15.41 -16.19 -22.61
N ALA A 11 16.72 -16.05 -22.86
CA ALA A 11 17.72 -15.79 -21.82
C ALA A 11 17.48 -14.45 -21.11
N LEU A 12 17.12 -13.40 -21.86
CA LEU A 12 16.80 -12.09 -21.28
C LEU A 12 15.57 -12.15 -20.35
N CYS A 13 14.50 -12.83 -20.77
CA CYS A 13 13.31 -13.01 -19.93
C CYS A 13 13.62 -13.80 -18.65
N ALA A 14 14.46 -14.84 -18.73
CA ALA A 14 14.86 -15.62 -17.57
C ALA A 14 15.69 -14.79 -16.56
N LEU A 15 16.59 -13.93 -17.06
CA LEU A 15 17.41 -13.06 -16.21
C LEU A 15 16.59 -11.95 -15.53
N LEU A 16 15.55 -11.43 -16.20
CA LEU A 16 14.66 -10.41 -15.64
C LEU A 16 13.64 -10.98 -14.63
N GLY A 17 13.31 -12.27 -14.73
CA GLY A 17 12.35 -12.94 -13.83
C GLY A 17 12.84 -13.18 -12.41
N GLY A 18 14.16 -13.23 -12.18
CA GLY A 18 14.75 -13.57 -10.87
C GLY A 18 14.75 -12.45 -9.83
N CYS A 19 14.37 -11.21 -10.18
CA CYS A 19 14.37 -10.09 -9.21
C CYS A 19 13.15 -10.05 -8.28
N LEU A 20 12.21 -11.00 -8.37
CA LEU A 20 10.98 -11.00 -7.58
C LEU A 20 10.94 -12.07 -6.47
N GLU A 21 12.01 -12.83 -6.27
CA GLU A 21 12.06 -13.96 -5.33
C GLU A 21 12.42 -13.57 -3.88
N VAL A 22 12.48 -12.28 -3.56
CA VAL A 22 12.65 -11.81 -2.18
C VAL A 22 11.28 -11.80 -1.50
N ASP A 23 11.22 -12.27 -0.25
CA ASP A 23 10.02 -12.15 0.60
C ASP A 23 9.54 -10.68 0.58
N GLN A 24 8.43 -10.43 -0.12
CA GLN A 24 7.88 -9.09 -0.30
C GLN A 24 7.13 -8.58 0.92
N TYR A 25 6.93 -9.45 1.91
CA TYR A 25 6.27 -9.11 3.16
C TYR A 25 7.32 -8.97 4.26
N PRO A 26 7.21 -7.93 5.10
CA PRO A 26 8.02 -7.82 6.29
C PRO A 26 7.83 -9.05 7.18
N VAL A 27 8.95 -9.65 7.60
CA VAL A 27 8.94 -10.87 8.44
C VAL A 27 8.23 -10.56 9.76
N TRP A 28 7.32 -11.43 10.17
CA TRP A 28 6.64 -11.31 11.45
C TRP A 28 7.58 -11.75 12.58
N ILE A 29 8.19 -10.80 13.26
CA ILE A 29 9.18 -11.07 14.31
C ILE A 29 8.56 -10.61 15.65
N LYS A 30 8.41 -11.54 16.59
CA LYS A 30 7.95 -11.26 17.97
C LYS A 30 6.56 -10.59 18.09
N GLY A 31 5.64 -10.87 17.17
CA GLY A 31 4.30 -10.27 17.20
C GLY A 31 4.18 -8.96 16.43
N ASP A 32 5.29 -8.44 15.91
CA ASP A 32 5.35 -7.19 15.18
C ASP A 32 5.81 -7.39 13.74
N ILE A 33 5.31 -6.51 12.89
CA ILE A 33 5.76 -6.37 11.52
C ILE A 33 7.18 -5.80 11.54
N ALA A 34 8.19 -6.58 11.11
CA ALA A 34 9.56 -6.09 11.03
C ALA A 34 9.69 -5.10 9.86
N GLY A 35 9.51 -3.81 10.15
CA GLY A 35 9.60 -2.74 9.16
C GLY A 35 9.59 -1.34 9.79
N LYS A 36 9.79 -0.31 8.96
CA LYS A 36 9.59 1.07 9.41
C LYS A 36 8.10 1.25 9.76
N PRO A 37 7.74 1.85 10.91
CA PRO A 37 6.36 2.18 11.21
C PRO A 37 5.79 3.09 10.13
N ASP A 38 4.57 2.76 9.69
CA ASP A 38 3.80 3.62 8.79
C ASP A 38 3.45 4.93 9.50
N ASN A 39 3.46 6.00 8.73
CA ASN A 39 3.00 7.28 9.23
C ASN A 39 1.49 7.19 9.47
N LEU A 40 1.04 7.60 10.65
CA LEU A 40 -0.39 7.66 10.96
C LEU A 40 -1.07 8.70 10.05
N PRO A 41 -2.38 8.58 9.77
CA PRO A 41 -3.07 9.46 8.83
C PRO A 41 -2.90 10.96 9.15
N TYR A 42 -2.93 11.33 10.43
CA TYR A 42 -2.72 12.72 10.86
C TYR A 42 -1.28 13.21 10.65
N GLN A 43 -0.29 12.32 10.69
CA GLN A 43 1.11 12.65 10.40
C GLN A 43 1.33 12.88 8.91
N ALA A 44 0.74 12.02 8.07
CA ALA A 44 0.92 12.06 6.62
C ALA A 44 0.11 13.16 5.92
N ARG A 45 -1.09 13.50 6.42
CA ARG A 45 -2.05 14.37 5.71
C ARG A 45 -2.49 15.61 6.47
N PHE A 46 -2.21 15.68 7.77
CA PHE A 46 -2.65 16.78 8.64
C PHE A 46 -1.49 17.44 9.38
N HIS A 47 -0.23 17.23 8.95
CA HIS A 47 0.95 17.88 9.54
C HIS A 47 1.06 17.73 11.07
N ASN A 48 0.67 16.57 11.60
CA ASN A 48 0.58 16.28 13.04
C ASN A 48 -0.58 16.96 13.80
N ASP A 49 -1.48 17.67 13.11
CA ASP A 49 -2.71 18.20 13.70
C ASP A 49 -3.74 17.08 13.90
N LYS A 50 -3.83 16.60 15.14
CA LYS A 50 -4.77 15.56 15.55
C LYS A 50 -6.22 16.08 15.59
N LEU A 51 -6.43 17.36 15.85
CA LEU A 51 -7.76 17.94 15.97
C LEU A 51 -8.41 18.06 14.59
N ALA A 52 -7.66 18.59 13.61
CA ALA A 52 -8.12 18.66 12.22
C ALA A 52 -8.40 17.26 11.64
N TRP A 53 -7.54 16.28 11.94
CA TRP A 53 -7.78 14.90 11.55
C TRP A 53 -9.06 14.33 12.18
N ALA A 54 -9.26 14.52 13.49
CA ALA A 54 -10.46 14.04 14.18
C ALA A 54 -11.74 14.68 13.60
N ALA A 55 -11.73 15.98 13.33
CA ALA A 55 -12.84 16.67 12.70
C ALA A 55 -13.17 16.09 11.31
N ALA A 56 -12.17 15.79 10.49
CA ALA A 56 -12.36 15.17 9.18
C ALA A 56 -12.97 13.76 9.27
N ILE A 57 -12.59 12.96 10.28
CA ILE A 57 -13.18 11.63 10.52
C ILE A 57 -14.65 11.75 10.95
N GLN A 58 -14.98 12.71 11.83
CA GLN A 58 -16.36 12.95 12.26
C GLN A 58 -17.23 13.41 11.07
N ASP A 59 -16.75 14.38 10.29
CA ASP A 59 -17.45 14.87 9.09
C ASP A 59 -17.70 13.75 8.07
N ARG A 60 -16.69 12.90 7.81
CA ARG A 60 -16.84 11.70 6.97
C ARG A 60 -17.92 10.77 7.51
N THR A 61 -17.92 10.49 8.81
CA THR A 61 -18.89 9.60 9.44
C THR A 61 -20.31 10.12 9.28
N LEU A 62 -20.52 11.42 9.47
CA LEU A 62 -21.82 12.06 9.28
C LEU A 62 -22.29 11.99 7.82
N LYS A 63 -21.39 12.25 6.86
CA LYS A 63 -21.70 12.20 5.42
C LYS A 63 -21.96 10.79 4.89
N GLN A 64 -21.37 9.78 5.53
CA GLN A 64 -21.60 8.36 5.21
C GLN A 64 -22.77 7.76 6.00
N ASN A 65 -23.42 8.53 6.86
CA ASN A 65 -24.56 8.04 7.62
C ASN A 65 -25.80 7.95 6.71
N GLU A 66 -26.02 6.76 6.17
CA GLU A 66 -27.16 6.44 5.30
C GLU A 66 -28.52 6.71 5.97
N TYR A 67 -28.63 6.61 7.30
CA TYR A 67 -29.86 6.94 8.03
C TYR A 67 -30.18 8.44 8.03
N LEU A 68 -29.17 9.31 7.91
CA LEU A 68 -29.37 10.74 7.73
C LEU A 68 -29.58 11.09 6.25
N ARG A 69 -28.96 10.34 5.33
CA ARG A 69 -29.06 10.56 3.88
C ARG A 69 -30.40 10.12 3.31
N ALA A 70 -30.99 9.04 3.81
CA ALA A 70 -32.23 8.45 3.32
C ALA A 70 -33.47 8.89 4.10
N LYS A 71 -33.41 10.00 4.86
CA LYS A 71 -34.62 10.58 5.44
C LYS A 71 -35.54 11.05 4.30
N PRO A 72 -36.82 10.62 4.28
CA PRO A 72 -37.78 11.03 3.25
C PRO A 72 -38.10 12.53 3.32
#